data_AF-M5BLS7-F1
#
_entry.id   AF-M5BLS7-F1
#
_cell.length_a   1.000
_cell.length_b   1.000
_cell.length_c   1.000
_cell.angle_alpha   90.00
_cell.angle_beta   90.00
_cell.angle_gamma   90.00
#
_symmetry.space_group_name_H-M   'P 1'
#
loop_
_entity.id
_entity.type
_entity.pdbx_description
1 polymer ?
#
loop_
_entity_poly.entity_id
_entity_poly.type
_entity_poly.pdbx_seq_one_letter_code
_entity_poly.pdbx_strand_id
1 'polypeptide(L)'
;MIGPTGKLKGYLRPETAQGHFVNFSRLLGFNNGRLPFASAQIGRSFRNEISPRAGLLRVREFTMAEIEHFVDPENKKHVRFDEIKDIKPKLLPKDVQMQGRTDLLEMTIGEAVEKVSL
;
A
#
# COMPACT_ATOMS: atom_id res chain seq x y z
N MET A 1 -7.49 -24.22 12.07
CA MET A 1 -7.66 -25.38 11.17
C MET A 1 -8.90 -25.13 10.32
N ILE A 2 -8.91 -25.61 9.07
CA ILE A 2 -10.06 -25.48 8.17
C ILE A 2 -10.71 -26.87 8.03
N GLY A 3 -12.02 -26.95 8.28
CA GLY A 3 -12.78 -28.19 8.25
C GLY A 3 -12.60 -29.08 9.49
N PRO A 4 -13.45 -30.12 9.66
CA PRO A 4 -13.54 -30.91 10.89
C PRO A 4 -12.36 -31.86 11.10
N THR A 5 -11.65 -32.22 10.03
CA THR A 5 -10.56 -33.22 10.09
C THR A 5 -9.21 -32.63 10.48
N GLY A 6 -9.08 -31.29 10.50
CA GLY A 6 -7.82 -30.63 10.80
C GLY A 6 -6.71 -30.81 9.74
N LYS A 7 -6.98 -31.52 8.64
CA LYS A 7 -6.00 -31.80 7.58
C LYS A 7 -5.54 -30.53 6.85
N LEU A 8 -6.41 -29.52 6.78
CA LEU A 8 -6.09 -28.24 6.16
C LEU A 8 -5.62 -27.23 7.22
N LYS A 9 -4.33 -26.93 7.17
CA LYS A 9 -3.75 -25.81 7.92
C LYS A 9 -4.17 -24.50 7.26
N GLY A 10 -4.49 -23.51 8.09
CA GLY A 10 -4.92 -22.19 7.65
C GLY A 10 -4.41 -21.14 8.60
N TYR A 11 -4.28 -19.92 8.09
CA TYR A 11 -3.78 -18.77 8.82
C TYR A 11 -4.78 -17.63 8.68
N LEU A 12 -4.81 -16.76 9.67
CA LEU A 12 -5.48 -15.48 9.54
C LEU A 12 -4.63 -14.58 8.64
N ARG A 13 -5.25 -13.87 7.71
CA ARG A 13 -4.54 -13.02 6.76
C ARG A 13 -3.80 -11.88 7.50
N PRO A 14 -2.50 -11.65 7.24
CA PRO A 14 -1.75 -10.55 7.84
C PRO A 14 -2.04 -9.20 7.17
N GLU A 15 -2.68 -9.24 6.00
CA GLU A 15 -3.02 -8.10 5.14
C GLU A 15 -4.28 -8.39 4.30
N THR A 16 -4.79 -7.40 3.58
CA THR A 16 -5.93 -7.53 2.65
C THR A 16 -5.49 -7.68 1.18
N ALA A 17 -4.24 -7.29 0.87
CA ALA A 17 -3.63 -7.26 -0.45
C ALA A 17 -3.75 -8.56 -1.25
N GLN A 18 -3.47 -9.70 -0.61
CA GLN A 18 -3.48 -11.03 -1.24
C GLN A 18 -4.78 -11.35 -2.00
N GLY A 19 -5.92 -10.86 -1.51
CA GLY A 19 -7.21 -11.06 -2.17
C GLY A 19 -7.30 -10.41 -3.54
N HIS A 20 -6.62 -9.28 -3.75
CA HIS A 20 -6.56 -8.59 -5.04
C HIS A 20 -5.75 -9.40 -6.05
N PHE A 21 -4.59 -9.92 -5.65
CA PHE A 21 -3.70 -10.65 -6.55
C PHE A 21 -4.29 -11.99 -6.99
N VAL A 22 -4.88 -12.75 -6.07
CA VAL A 22 -5.55 -14.03 -6.42
C VAL A 22 -6.72 -13.81 -7.38
N ASN A 23 -7.39 -12.66 -7.31
CA ASN A 23 -8.53 -12.32 -8.18
C ASN A 23 -8.15 -11.42 -9.36
N PHE A 24 -6.86 -11.20 -9.64
CA PHE A 24 -6.41 -10.23 -10.64
C PHE A 24 -7.08 -10.43 -12.01
N SER A 25 -7.13 -11.67 -12.52
CA SER A 25 -7.73 -11.94 -13.84
C SER A 25 -9.22 -11.56 -13.91
N ARG A 26 -9.98 -11.72 -12.81
CA ARG A 26 -11.38 -11.30 -12.74
C ARG A 26 -11.48 -9.78 -12.68
N LEU A 27 -10.67 -9.14 -11.84
CA LEU A 27 -10.64 -7.68 -11.69
C LEU A 27 -10.26 -6.98 -13.00
N LEU A 28 -9.25 -7.50 -13.70
CA LEU A 28 -8.86 -7.04 -15.02
C LEU A 28 -9.99 -7.26 -16.04
N GLY A 29 -10.69 -8.40 -15.98
CA GLY A 29 -11.88 -8.67 -16.78
C GLY A 29 -13.00 -7.65 -16.55
N PHE A 30 -13.26 -7.25 -15.31
CA PHE A 30 -14.22 -6.18 -14.98
C PHE A 30 -13.82 -4.83 -15.60
N ASN A 31 -12.52 -4.57 -15.78
CA ASN A 31 -12.02 -3.40 -16.49
C ASN A 31 -11.79 -3.64 -18.00
N ASN A 32 -12.46 -4.65 -18.59
CA ASN A 32 -12.37 -5.00 -20.01
C ASN A 32 -10.93 -5.24 -20.50
N GLY A 33 -10.05 -5.78 -19.66
CA GLY A 33 -8.66 -6.05 -20.03
C GLY A 33 -7.76 -4.81 -20.10
N ARG A 34 -8.22 -3.64 -19.64
CA ARG A 34 -7.48 -2.38 -19.77
C ARG A 34 -6.72 -2.03 -18.49
N LEU A 35 -5.59 -1.36 -18.66
CA LEU A 35 -4.84 -0.68 -17.61
C LEU A 35 -4.89 0.85 -17.85
N PRO A 36 -4.74 1.67 -16.79
CA PRO A 36 -4.67 1.27 -15.38
C PRO A 36 -6.04 0.92 -14.80
N PHE A 37 -6.04 0.19 -13.68
CA PHE A 37 -7.22 0.04 -12.82
C PHE A 37 -6.79 -0.11 -11.36
N ALA A 38 -7.70 0.17 -10.43
CA ALA A 38 -7.46 -0.02 -9.01
C ALA A 38 -8.53 -0.92 -8.38
N SER A 39 -8.12 -1.70 -7.40
CA SER A 39 -9.03 -2.43 -6.51
C SER A 39 -8.74 -2.03 -5.07
N ALA A 40 -9.78 -1.90 -4.26
CA ALA A 40 -9.64 -1.58 -2.85
C ALA A 40 -10.32 -2.64 -1.97
N GLN A 41 -9.75 -2.94 -0.81
CA GLN A 41 -10.38 -3.78 0.21
C GLN A 41 -10.27 -3.12 1.58
N ILE A 42 -11.40 -3.08 2.29
CA ILE A 42 -11.48 -2.71 3.70
C ILE A 42 -11.79 -3.96 4.50
N GLY A 43 -10.96 -4.28 5.49
CA GLY A 43 -11.22 -5.44 6.33
C GLY A 43 -10.21 -5.65 7.46
N ARG A 44 -10.52 -6.62 8.31
CA ARG A 44 -9.63 -7.02 9.42
C ARG A 44 -8.43 -7.79 8.92
N SER A 45 -7.28 -7.50 9.53
CA SER A 45 -6.03 -8.23 9.37
C SER A 45 -5.40 -8.52 10.72
N PHE A 46 -4.59 -9.58 10.76
CA PHE A 46 -4.14 -10.20 12.00
C PHE A 46 -2.63 -10.36 12.00
N ARG A 47 -1.96 -9.81 13.02
CA ARG A 47 -0.51 -9.94 13.19
C ARG A 47 -0.26 -10.52 14.58
N ASN A 48 0.44 -11.66 14.65
CA ASN A 48 0.72 -12.31 15.93
C ASN A 48 1.85 -11.59 16.68
N GLU A 49 1.57 -10.37 17.10
CA GLU A 49 2.51 -9.48 17.75
C GLU A 49 2.98 -10.06 19.10
N ILE A 50 4.31 -10.16 19.26
CA ILE A 50 4.94 -10.80 20.42
C ILE A 50 4.70 -9.95 21.66
N SER A 51 4.86 -8.63 21.55
CA SER A 51 4.65 -7.68 22.64
C SER A 51 3.74 -6.53 22.21
N PRO A 52 2.40 -6.68 22.35
CA PRO A 52 1.44 -5.63 22.03
C PRO A 52 1.45 -4.56 23.12
N ARG A 53 2.48 -3.71 23.10
CA ARG A 53 2.63 -2.52 23.95
C ARG A 53 2.34 -1.29 23.09
N ALA A 54 1.75 -0.24 23.67
CA ALA A 54 1.31 1.00 23.03
C ALA A 54 -0.16 1.06 22.54
N GLY A 55 -1.06 0.29 23.17
CA GLY A 55 -2.51 0.42 22.93
C GLY A 55 -2.88 0.19 21.46
N LEU A 56 -3.66 1.10 20.88
CA LEU A 56 -4.14 0.99 19.49
C LEU A 56 -3.02 1.04 18.44
N LEU A 57 -1.84 1.56 18.77
CA LEU A 57 -0.72 1.64 17.83
C LEU A 57 -0.11 0.27 17.51
N ARG A 58 -0.33 -0.73 18.39
CA ARG A 58 0.27 -2.06 18.24
C ARG A 58 -0.65 -3.14 18.80
N VAL A 59 -1.51 -3.64 17.92
CA VAL A 59 -2.56 -4.63 18.23
C VAL A 59 -2.42 -5.88 17.37
N ARG A 60 -3.03 -6.98 17.80
CA ARG A 60 -3.02 -8.26 17.06
C ARG A 60 -4.07 -8.35 15.96
N GLU A 61 -5.04 -7.44 15.99
CA GLU A 61 -6.13 -7.36 15.04
C GLU A 61 -6.51 -5.90 14.83
N PHE A 62 -6.66 -5.49 13.57
CA PHE A 62 -7.04 -4.14 13.22
C PHE A 62 -7.64 -4.10 11.81
N THR A 63 -8.41 -3.05 11.54
CA THR A 63 -8.98 -2.80 10.22
C THR A 63 -7.96 -2.06 9.36
N MET A 64 -7.75 -2.54 8.13
CA MET A 64 -6.98 -1.85 7.11
C MET A 64 -7.87 -1.52 5.91
N ALA A 65 -7.48 -0.47 5.20
CA ALA A 65 -8.01 -0.12 3.89
C ALA A 65 -6.82 -0.08 2.93
N GLU A 66 -6.71 -1.10 2.08
CA GLU A 66 -5.63 -1.21 1.09
C GLU A 66 -6.16 -0.98 -0.32
N ILE A 67 -5.33 -0.38 -1.16
CA ILE A 67 -5.60 -0.12 -2.57
C ILE A 67 -4.46 -0.71 -3.38
N GLU A 68 -4.79 -1.59 -4.31
CA GLU A 68 -3.87 -2.08 -5.33
C GLU A 68 -4.15 -1.34 -6.63
N HIS A 69 -3.22 -0.47 -7.03
CA HIS A 69 -3.30 0.28 -8.29
C HIS A 69 -2.41 -0.38 -9.34
N PHE A 70 -3.03 -1.08 -10.29
CA PHE A 70 -2.35 -1.76 -11.39
C PHE A 70 -2.15 -0.80 -12.54
N VAL A 71 -0.90 -0.63 -12.96
CA VAL A 71 -0.48 0.30 -14.02
C VAL A 71 0.37 -0.42 -15.06
N ASP A 72 0.45 0.16 -16.25
CA ASP A 72 1.40 -0.27 -17.27
C ASP A 72 2.84 0.05 -16.79
N PRO A 73 3.77 -0.92 -16.75
CA PRO A 73 5.16 -0.65 -16.37
C PRO A 73 5.85 0.40 -17.24
N GLU A 74 5.47 0.52 -18.52
CA GLU A 74 6.02 1.51 -19.46
C GLU A 74 5.36 2.89 -19.31
N ASN A 75 4.19 2.97 -18.65
CA ASN A 75 3.49 4.22 -18.40
C ASN A 75 2.96 4.30 -16.97
N LYS A 76 3.83 4.79 -16.07
CA LYS A 76 3.51 4.99 -14.64
C LYS A 76 2.95 6.38 -14.31
N LYS A 77 2.59 7.19 -15.30
CA LYS A 77 2.04 8.54 -15.07
C LYS A 77 0.60 8.45 -14.55
N HIS A 78 0.26 9.29 -13.58
CA HIS A 78 -1.11 9.38 -13.07
C HIS A 78 -1.82 10.61 -13.67
N VAL A 79 -2.99 10.42 -14.29
CA VAL A 79 -3.71 11.49 -15.02
C VAL A 79 -4.14 12.67 -14.15
N ARG A 80 -4.35 12.45 -12.85
CA ARG A 80 -4.71 13.49 -11.86
C ARG A 80 -3.52 14.05 -11.08
N PHE A 81 -2.28 13.84 -11.53
CA PHE A 81 -1.11 14.34 -10.80
C PHE A 81 -1.12 15.86 -10.64
N ASP A 82 -1.63 16.59 -11.63
CA ASP A 82 -1.75 18.05 -11.59
C ASP A 82 -2.64 18.56 -10.44
N GLU A 83 -3.57 17.75 -9.93
CA GLU A 83 -4.43 18.14 -8.81
C GLU A 83 -3.68 18.24 -7.48
N ILE A 84 -2.51 17.57 -7.37
CA ILE A 84 -1.78 17.44 -6.11
C ILE A 84 -0.35 17.99 -6.17
N LYS A 85 0.15 18.37 -7.35
CA LYS A 85 1.55 18.75 -7.54
C LYS A 85 1.99 19.93 -6.66
N ASP A 86 1.08 20.86 -6.35
CA ASP A 86 1.40 22.08 -5.59
C ASP A 86 1.34 21.88 -4.05
N ILE A 87 0.94 20.70 -3.57
CA ILE A 87 0.94 20.37 -2.14
C ILE A 87 2.39 20.33 -1.63
N LYS A 88 2.65 20.93 -0.47
CA LYS A 88 3.97 20.99 0.17
C LYS A 88 4.05 20.09 1.42
N PRO A 89 4.30 18.78 1.27
CA PRO A 89 4.50 17.90 2.42
C PRO A 89 5.87 18.11 3.06
N LYS A 90 5.99 17.70 4.32
CA LYS A 90 7.28 17.49 4.99
C LYS A 90 7.81 16.11 4.60
N LEU A 91 8.85 16.08 3.78
CA LEU A 91 9.47 14.86 3.27
C LEU A 91 10.72 14.52 4.10
N LEU A 92 10.94 13.22 4.33
CA LEU A 92 12.16 12.72 4.98
C LEU A 92 12.91 11.80 3.99
N PRO A 93 13.83 12.33 3.16
CA PRO A 93 14.51 11.55 2.13
C PRO A 93 15.39 10.45 2.69
N LYS A 94 15.60 9.39 1.89
CA LYS A 94 16.47 8.26 2.25
C LYS A 94 17.88 8.72 2.64
N ASP A 95 18.49 9.61 1.87
CA ASP A 95 19.88 10.03 2.11
C ASP A 95 20.06 10.76 3.44
N VAL A 96 19.05 11.54 3.85
CA VAL A 96 19.02 12.19 5.18
C VAL A 96 18.96 11.13 6.29
N GLN A 97 18.08 10.13 6.14
CA GLN A 97 17.94 9.04 7.09
C GLN A 97 19.23 8.20 7.21
N MET A 98 19.87 7.89 6.08
CA MET A 98 21.11 7.11 6.05
C MET A 98 22.29 7.82 6.73
N GLN A 99 22.22 9.15 6.86
CA GLN A 99 23.19 9.96 7.60
C GLN A 99 22.84 10.08 9.10
N GLY A 100 21.79 9.39 9.57
CA GLY A 100 21.31 9.46 10.95
C GLY A 100 20.61 10.77 11.29
N ARG A 101 20.24 11.57 10.29
CA ARG A 101 19.59 12.86 10.46
C ARG A 101 18.08 12.74 10.28
N THR A 102 17.36 13.71 10.83
CA THR A 102 15.89 13.80 10.77
C THR A 102 15.42 15.12 10.16
N ASP A 103 16.31 15.80 9.43
CA ASP A 103 16.04 17.07 8.76
C ASP A 103 14.93 16.88 7.70
N LEU A 104 13.79 17.53 7.91
CA LEU A 104 12.66 17.46 6.98
C LEU A 104 12.88 18.44 5.82
N LEU A 105 12.64 17.98 4.60
CA LEU A 105 12.62 18.83 3.41
C LEU A 105 11.18 19.24 3.12
N GLU A 106 10.96 20.54 2.98
CA GLU A 106 9.70 21.09 2.47
C GLU A 106 9.89 21.50 1.01
N MET A 107 9.15 20.85 0.13
CA MET A 107 9.03 21.20 -1.29
C MET A 107 7.68 20.71 -1.81
N THR A 108 7.24 21.22 -2.95
CA THR A 108 6.02 20.75 -3.60
C THR A 108 6.18 19.29 -4.06
N ILE A 109 5.07 18.56 -4.19
CA ILE A 109 5.09 17.20 -4.76
C ILE A 109 5.64 17.22 -6.20
N GLY A 110 5.30 18.26 -6.98
CA GLY A 110 5.84 18.48 -8.32
C GLY A 110 7.37 18.55 -8.35
N GLU A 111 7.95 19.46 -7.55
CA GLU A 111 9.41 19.60 -7.41
C GLU A 111 10.07 18.29 -6.94
N ALA A 112 9.41 17.55 -6.03
CA ALA A 112 9.93 16.27 -5.54
C ALA A 112 9.99 15.20 -6.64
N VAL A 113 8.95 15.10 -7.48
CA VAL A 113 8.91 14.13 -8.60
C VAL A 113 9.92 14.49 -9.69
N GLU A 114 10.06 15.78 -10.01
CA GLU A 114 11.04 16.24 -11.00
C GLU A 114 12.47 15.91 -10.60
N LYS A 115 12.82 16.08 -9.31
CA LYS A 115 14.16 15.76 -8.79
C LYS A 115 14.53 14.27 -8.87
N VAL A 116 13.55 13.37 -8.79
CA VAL A 116 13.76 11.91 -8.87
C VAL A 116 13.73 11.40 -10.31
N SER A 117 13.14 12.19 -11.22
CA SER A 117 13.02 11.85 -12.64
C SER A 117 14.27 12.22 -13.48
N LEU A 118 15.28 12.83 -12.84
CA LEU A 118 16.62 13.10 -13.38
C LEU A 118 17.60 12.04 -12.88
#